data_AF-A0A1V5BYH5-F1
#
_entry.id   AF-A0A1V5BYH5-F1
#
_cell.length_a   1.000
_cell.length_b   1.000
_cell.length_c   1.000
_cell.angle_alpha   90.00
_cell.angle_beta   90.00
_cell.angle_gamma   90.00
#
_symmetry.space_group_name_H-M   'P 1'
#
loop_
_entity.id
_entity.type
_entity.pdbx_description
1 polymer ?
#
loop_
_entity_poly.entity_id
_entity_poly.type
_entity_poly.pdbx_seq_one_letter_code
_entity_poly.pdbx_strand_id
1 'polypeptide(L)'
;MPKIARFIIWICSKFTKSEIEQIVSGLADILHDRNPEVKPKDDFKEKHPNYRNFIVPPLPPLTELPKKEPARDYKQILAEYEMMHGKPLSR
;
A
#
# COMPACT_ATOMS: atom_id res chain seq x y z
N MET A 1 -0.56 -15.96 30.08
CA MET A 1 0.64 -15.10 29.98
C MET A 1 0.61 -14.33 28.67
N PRO A 2 0.93 -13.01 28.68
CA PRO A 2 1.01 -12.21 27.47
C PRO A 2 2.07 -12.78 26.50
N LYS A 3 1.81 -12.69 25.20
CA LYS A 3 2.66 -13.25 24.13
C LYS A 3 4.13 -12.82 24.24
N ILE A 4 4.37 -11.57 24.64
CA ILE A 4 5.69 -11.00 24.84
C ILE A 4 6.46 -11.65 25.99
N ALA A 5 5.80 -11.90 27.13
CA ALA A 5 6.45 -12.55 28.27
C ALA A 5 6.95 -13.96 27.92
N ARG A 6 6.17 -14.73 27.14
CA ARG A 6 6.60 -16.05 26.66
C ARG A 6 7.82 -15.95 25.72
N PHE A 7 7.87 -14.91 24.90
CA PHE A 7 9.00 -14.66 24.01
C PHE A 7 10.26 -14.30 24.79
N ILE A 8 10.16 -13.47 25.83
CA ILE A 8 11.27 -13.13 26.73
C ILE A 8 11.81 -14.40 27.40
N ILE A 9 10.93 -15.24 27.96
CA ILE A 9 11.33 -16.52 28.58
C ILE A 9 12.05 -17.41 27.57
N TRP A 10 11.54 -17.49 26.34
CA TRP A 10 12.16 -18.29 25.29
C TRP A 10 13.56 -17.78 24.93
N ILE A 11 13.75 -16.46 24.78
CA ILE A 11 15.08 -15.85 24.53
C ILE A 11 16.04 -16.22 25.67
N CYS A 12 15.64 -16.01 26.93
CA CYS A 12 16.48 -16.31 28.08
C CYS A 12 16.81 -17.81 28.22
N SER A 13 16.01 -18.70 27.63
CA SER A 13 16.29 -20.15 27.58
C SER A 13 17.27 -20.56 26.48
N LYS A 14 17.55 -19.67 25.52
CA LYS A 14 18.33 -19.96 24.30
C LYS A 14 19.65 -19.23 24.20
N PHE A 15 19.78 -18.07 24.84
CA PHE A 15 20.92 -17.17 24.67
C PHE A 15 21.56 -16.81 26.01
N THR A 16 22.86 -16.57 25.97
CA THR A 16 23.65 -16.02 27.07
C THR A 16 23.39 -14.53 27.24
N LYS A 17 23.79 -13.96 28.38
CA LYS A 17 23.65 -12.51 28.64
C LYS A 17 24.27 -11.65 27.53
N SER A 18 25.48 -11.99 27.07
CA SER A 18 26.18 -11.23 26.02
C SER A 18 25.45 -11.28 24.68
N GLU A 19 24.90 -12.43 24.31
CA GLU A 19 24.12 -12.58 23.07
C GLU A 19 22.80 -11.82 23.15
N ILE A 20 22.15 -11.81 24.33
CA ILE A 20 20.94 -11.02 24.56
C ILE A 20 21.24 -9.52 24.41
N GLU A 21 22.35 -9.04 24.94
CA GLU A 21 22.78 -7.64 24.78
C GLU A 21 22.98 -7.28 23.29
N GLN A 22 23.57 -8.18 22.49
CA GLN A 22 23.71 -7.99 21.05
C GLN A 22 22.35 -7.97 20.32
N ILE A 23 21.43 -8.88 20.68
CA ILE A 23 20.07 -8.89 20.14
C ILE A 23 19.35 -7.57 20.45
N VAL A 24 19.45 -7.09 21.69
CA VAL A 24 18.83 -5.82 22.10
C VAL A 24 19.43 -4.65 21.33
N SER A 25 20.75 -4.61 21.15
CA SER A 25 21.41 -3.58 20.34
C SER A 25 20.92 -3.60 18.88
N GLY A 26 20.87 -4.77 18.25
CA GLY A 26 20.39 -4.90 16.87
C GLY A 26 18.92 -4.50 16.71
N LEU A 27 18.06 -4.87 17.65
CA LEU A 27 16.67 -4.42 17.67
C LEU A 27 16.56 -2.90 17.87
N ALA A 28 17.39 -2.32 18.73
CA ALA A 28 17.44 -0.88 18.92
C ALA A 28 17.87 -0.16 17.62
N ASP A 29 18.87 -0.67 16.90
CA ASP A 29 19.30 -0.08 15.63
C ASP A 29 18.21 -0.14 14.55
N ILE A 30 17.44 -1.24 14.49
CA ILE A 30 16.26 -1.36 13.61
C ILE A 30 15.20 -0.31 13.97
N LEU A 31 14.92 -0.10 15.26
CA LEU A 31 13.94 0.90 15.71
C LEU A 31 14.38 2.35 15.45
N HIS A 32 15.68 2.61 15.28
CA HIS A 32 16.21 3.92 14.92
C HIS A 32 16.49 4.07 13.42
N ASP A 33 15.95 3.17 12.57
CA ASP A 33 16.17 3.15 11.12
C ASP A 33 17.65 3.12 10.69
N ARG A 34 18.54 2.63 11.56
CA ARG A 34 19.98 2.55 11.28
C ARG A 34 20.35 1.34 10.43
N ASN A 35 19.41 0.42 10.22
CA ASN A 35 19.57 -0.75 9.36
C ASN A 35 18.50 -0.76 8.26
N PRO A 36 18.85 -0.47 6.99
CA PRO A 36 17.89 -0.41 5.88
C PRO A 36 17.42 -1.79 5.39
N GLU A 37 18.12 -2.88 5.73
CA GLU A 37 17.78 -4.23 5.24
C GLU A 37 16.66 -4.90 6.04
N VAL A 38 16.51 -4.54 7.32
CA VAL A 38 15.55 -5.16 8.23
C VAL A 38 14.65 -4.09 8.81
N LYS A 39 13.36 -4.15 8.45
CA LYS A 39 12.33 -3.26 8.97
C LYS A 39 11.30 -4.00 9.81
N PRO A 40 10.72 -3.36 10.84
CA PRO A 40 9.62 -3.95 11.56
C PRO A 40 8.36 -4.02 10.68
N LYS A 41 7.44 -4.92 11.04
CA LYS A 41 6.30 -5.34 10.21
C LYS A 41 5.29 -4.22 9.92
N ASP A 42 5.32 -3.15 10.72
CA ASP A 42 4.51 -1.95 10.59
C ASP A 42 4.92 -1.06 9.41
N ASP A 43 6.11 -1.27 8.83
CA ASP A 43 6.60 -0.58 7.62
C ASP A 43 5.69 -0.73 6.39
N PHE A 44 4.75 -1.68 6.43
CA PHE A 44 3.84 -1.96 5.34
C PHE A 44 3.02 -0.74 4.92
N LYS A 45 2.56 0.07 5.88
CA LYS A 45 1.81 1.30 5.57
C LYS A 45 2.71 2.41 5.00
N GLU A 46 3.98 2.46 5.39
CA GLU A 46 4.95 3.40 4.81
C GLU A 46 5.23 3.05 3.35
N LYS A 47 5.39 1.76 3.05
CA LYS A 47 5.59 1.25 1.68
C LYS A 47 4.34 1.39 0.81
N HIS A 48 3.15 1.32 1.43
CA HIS A 48 1.88 1.35 0.72
C HIS A 48 0.91 2.36 1.36
N PRO A 49 1.16 3.67 1.20
CA PRO A 49 0.39 4.72 1.87
C PRO A 49 -1.09 4.71 1.49
N ASN A 50 -1.41 4.24 0.29
CA ASN A 50 -2.78 4.14 -0.23
C ASN A 50 -3.40 2.75 -0.03
N TYR A 51 -2.70 1.78 0.54
CA TYR A 51 -3.23 0.44 0.70
C TYR A 51 -4.41 0.42 1.66
N ARG A 52 -5.54 -0.10 1.18
CA ARG A 52 -6.79 -0.18 1.93
C ARG A 52 -7.32 1.19 2.41
N ASN A 53 -6.88 2.26 1.75
CA ASN A 53 -7.45 3.59 1.94
C ASN A 53 -8.72 3.70 1.08
N PHE A 54 -9.84 3.19 1.62
CA PHE A 54 -11.12 3.27 0.95
C PHE A 54 -11.82 4.57 1.33
N ILE A 55 -11.91 5.49 0.36
CA ILE A 55 -12.81 6.63 0.47
C ILE A 55 -14.14 6.19 -0.11
N VAL A 56 -15.12 5.98 0.77
CA VAL A 56 -16.50 5.74 0.33
C VAL A 56 -17.03 7.07 -0.20
N PRO A 57 -17.55 7.12 -1.45
CA PRO A 57 -18.21 8.33 -1.95
C PRO A 57 -19.33 8.73 -0.97
N PRO A 58 -19.39 10.00 -0.53
CA PRO A 58 -20.44 10.44 0.39
C PRO A 58 -21.82 10.50 -0.30
N LEU A 59 -21.83 10.50 -1.63
CA LEU A 59 -23.04 10.55 -2.43
C LEU A 59 -23.68 9.16 -2.51
N PRO A 60 -25.01 9.07 -2.35
CA PRO A 60 -25.72 7.82 -2.57
C PRO A 60 -25.58 7.36 -4.03
N PRO A 61 -25.71 6.05 -4.30
CA PRO A 61 -25.73 5.54 -5.66
C PRO A 61 -26.88 6.19 -6.46
N LEU A 62 -26.67 6.37 -7.77
CA LEU A 62 -27.69 6.87 -8.67
C LEU A 62 -28.93 5.97 -8.61
N THR A 63 -30.08 6.58 -8.31
CA THR A 63 -31.37 5.87 -8.21
C THR A 63 -32.07 5.75 -9.56
N GLU A 64 -31.68 6.59 -10.52
CA GLU A 64 -32.19 6.59 -11.89
C GLU A 64 -31.11 6.12 -12.85
N LEU A 65 -31.53 5.39 -13.89
CA LEU A 65 -30.62 5.01 -14.98
C LEU A 65 -30.17 6.29 -15.70
N PRO A 66 -28.87 6.45 -16.01
CA PRO A 66 -28.42 7.56 -16.83
C PRO A 66 -29.12 7.50 -18.18
N LYS A 67 -29.43 8.68 -18.74
CA LYS A 67 -30.00 8.77 -20.09
C LYS A 67 -29.08 8.03 -21.05
N LYS A 68 -29.66 7.13 -21.84
CA LYS A 68 -28.92 6.38 -22.86
C LYS A 68 -28.36 7.39 -23.86
N GLU A 69 -27.05 7.58 -23.84
CA GLU A 69 -26.40 8.38 -24.87
C GLU A 69 -26.64 7.71 -26.23
N PRO A 70 -26.81 8.49 -27.30
CA PRO A 70 -26.89 7.93 -28.64
C PRO A 70 -25.61 7.12 -28.90
N ALA A 71 -25.77 5.93 -29.50
CA ALA A 71 -24.63 5.12 -29.87
C ALA A 71 -23.75 5.92 -30.83
N ARG A 72 -22.57 6.35 -30.37
CA ARG A 72 -21.59 7.02 -31.21
C ARG A 72 -20.79 5.97 -31.96
N ASP A 73 -20.60 6.19 -33.26
CA ASP A 73 -19.71 5.35 -34.06
C ASP A 73 -18.26 5.67 -33.67
N TYR A 74 -17.51 4.65 -33.23
CA TYR A 74 -16.12 4.82 -32.83
C TYR A 74 -15.25 5.39 -33.96
N LYS A 75 -15.61 5.17 -35.23
CA LYS A 75 -14.90 5.76 -36.37
C LYS A 75 -15.07 7.28 -36.42
N GLN A 76 -16.26 7.78 -36.08
CA GLN A 76 -16.53 9.22 -36.01
C GLN A 76 -15.73 9.86 -34.88
N ILE A 77 -15.68 9.20 -33.72
CA ILE A 77 -14.91 9.66 -32.56
C ILE A 77 -13.41 9.75 -32.89
N LEU A 78 -12.86 8.76 -33.61
CA LEU A 78 -11.45 8.78 -34.03
C LEU A 78 -11.16 9.91 -35.02
N ALA A 79 -12.06 10.12 -35.99
CA ALA A 79 -11.93 11.19 -36.97
C ALA A 79 -12.01 12.58 -36.30
N GLU A 80 -12.95 12.79 -35.38
CA GLU A 80 -13.07 14.03 -34.59
C GLU A 80 -11.80 14.32 -33.79
N TYR A 81 -11.24 13.29 -33.14
CA TYR A 81 -10.00 13.43 -32.38
C TYR A 81 -8.82 13.81 -33.28
N GLU A 82 -8.65 13.13 -34.41
CA GLU A 82 -7.55 13.41 -35.35
C GLU A 82 -7.68 14.82 -35.96
N MET A 83 -8.91 15.26 -36.27
CA MET A 83 -9.19 16.63 -36.69
C MET A 83 -8.84 17.67 -35.62
N MET A 84 -9.18 17.42 -34.35
CA MET A 84 -8.92 18.37 -33.27
C MET A 84 -7.44 18.43 -32.84
N HIS A 85 -6.73 17.30 -32.91
CA HIS A 85 -5.39 17.17 -32.32
C HIS A 85 -4.26 16.98 -33.35
N GLY A 86 -4.60 16.84 -34.63
CA GLY A 86 -3.64 16.71 -35.74
C GLY A 86 -2.82 15.42 -35.70
N LYS A 87 -3.21 14.44 -34.88
CA LYS A 87 -2.56 13.14 -34.73
C LYS A 87 -3.59 12.07 -34.35
N PRO A 88 -3.40 10.82 -34.79
CA PRO A 88 -4.31 9.74 -34.47
C PRO A 88 -4.28 9.39 -32.97
N LEU A 89 -5.41 8.93 -32.43
CA LEU A 89 -5.51 8.38 -31.08
C LEU A 89 -4.87 6.99 -31.06
N SER A 90 -3.56 6.92 -30.81
CA SER A 90 -2.88 5.63 -30.64
C SER A 90 -3.12 5.06 -29.25
N ARG A 91 -3.21 3.73 -29.18
CA ARG A 91 -3.11 2.96 -27.94
C ARG A 91 -1.66 2.89 -27.48
#